data_AF-A0A2D7L5M5-F1
#
_entry.id   AF-A0A2D7L5M5-F1
#
_cell.length_a   1.000
_cell.length_b   1.000
_cell.length_c   1.000
_cell.angle_alpha   90.00
_cell.angle_beta   90.00
_cell.angle_gamma   90.00
#
_symmetry.space_group_name_H-M   'P 1'
#
loop_
_entity.id
_entity.type
_entity.pdbx_description
1 polymer ?
#
loop_
_entity_poly.entity_id
_entity_poly.type
_entity_poly.pdbx_seq_one_letter_code
_entity_poly.pdbx_strand_id
1 'polypeptide(L)'
;MVRVNRVRRIIRKVDPWTVLKVSFVFNFIISLTIVLGFSILWVLLVNAGVPQGLEEIARRLALLDDNASLVGNVEVLFSSVLFFATVYLLTQTAITTLGAFFYNLISDLVGGIEVIVLEESYTDPNQKPREKSKENTETAMMSFSKTIGKFRKEKDTKDTFIPPEMPRPDVPRDIEEETLTDTFKNFPKDDT
;
A
#
# COMPACT_ATOMS: atom_id res chain seq x y z
N MET A 1 -23.34 -29.94 0.16
CA MET A 1 -23.74 -29.12 -1.01
C MET A 1 -22.82 -27.90 -1.04
N VAL A 2 -22.03 -27.71 -2.09
CA VAL A 2 -21.18 -26.51 -2.24
C VAL A 2 -22.10 -25.32 -2.49
N ARG A 3 -22.09 -24.33 -1.60
CA ARG A 3 -22.88 -23.10 -1.76
C ARG A 3 -21.93 -22.00 -2.24
N VAL A 4 -22.06 -21.63 -3.52
CA VAL A 4 -21.25 -20.57 -4.12
C VAL A 4 -21.85 -19.22 -3.71
N ASN A 5 -21.10 -18.42 -2.97
CA ASN A 5 -21.49 -17.05 -2.60
C ASN A 5 -20.84 -16.04 -3.55
N ARG A 6 -21.61 -15.07 -4.02
CA ARG A 6 -21.11 -14.00 -4.89
C ARG A 6 -20.72 -12.82 -4.03
N VAL A 7 -19.46 -12.43 -4.09
CA VAL A 7 -18.89 -11.37 -3.26
C VAL A 7 -18.28 -10.31 -4.16
N ARG A 8 -18.79 -9.08 -4.07
CA ARG A 8 -18.24 -7.92 -4.78
C ARG A 8 -17.07 -7.35 -3.97
N ARG A 9 -15.95 -7.09 -4.65
CA ARG A 9 -14.74 -6.48 -4.08
C ARG A 9 -14.26 -5.40 -5.05
N ILE A 10 -13.60 -4.36 -4.54
CA ILE A 10 -13.05 -3.28 -5.36
C ILE A 10 -11.54 -3.24 -5.14
N ILE A 11 -10.77 -3.28 -6.23
CA ILE A 11 -9.32 -3.17 -6.19
C ILE A 11 -8.96 -1.69 -6.27
N ARG A 12 -8.64 -1.07 -5.14
CA ARG A 12 -8.33 0.37 -5.08
C ARG A 12 -6.85 0.69 -5.30
N LYS A 13 -5.93 -0.17 -4.87
CA LYS A 13 -4.49 0.02 -5.06
C LYS A 13 -3.81 -1.30 -5.42
N VAL A 14 -2.75 -1.20 -6.22
CA VAL A 14 -1.87 -2.29 -6.64
C VAL A 14 -0.46 -1.95 -6.17
N ASP A 15 0.21 -2.88 -5.48
CA ASP A 15 1.56 -2.67 -4.97
C ASP A 15 2.60 -2.69 -6.11
N PRO A 16 3.28 -1.57 -6.41
CA PRO A 16 4.22 -1.50 -7.54
C PRO A 16 5.41 -2.44 -7.38
N TRP A 17 5.80 -2.72 -6.14
CA TRP A 17 6.86 -3.67 -5.82
C TRP A 17 6.54 -5.10 -6.26
N THR A 18 5.29 -5.53 -6.09
CA THR A 18 4.83 -6.84 -6.54
C THR A 18 4.77 -6.88 -8.06
N VAL A 19 4.27 -5.81 -8.70
CA VAL A 19 4.22 -5.71 -10.16
C VAL A 19 5.63 -5.75 -10.76
N LEU A 20 6.59 -5.06 -10.16
CA LEU A 20 8.00 -5.09 -10.57
C LEU A 20 8.55 -6.53 -10.58
N LYS A 21 8.35 -7.29 -9.49
CA LYS A 21 8.83 -8.67 -9.40
C LYS A 21 8.18 -9.60 -10.42
N VAL A 22 6.85 -9.56 -10.52
CA VAL A 22 6.10 -10.44 -11.43
C VAL A 22 6.43 -10.11 -12.88
N SER A 23 6.44 -8.83 -13.23
CA SER A 23 6.76 -8.39 -14.59
C SER A 23 8.21 -8.65 -14.97
N PHE A 24 9.17 -8.52 -14.05
CA PHE A 24 10.57 -8.84 -14.32
C PHE A 24 10.75 -10.31 -14.69
N VAL A 25 10.15 -11.23 -13.93
CA VAL A 25 10.24 -12.68 -14.22
C VAL A 25 9.53 -13.02 -15.54
N PHE A 26 8.33 -12.47 -15.76
CA PHE A 26 7.58 -12.70 -16.99
C PHE A 26 8.32 -12.20 -18.23
N ASN A 27 8.80 -10.95 -18.20
CA ASN A 27 9.56 -10.38 -19.31
C ASN A 27 10.90 -11.09 -19.51
N PHE A 28 11.52 -11.62 -18.46
CA PHE A 28 12.75 -12.39 -18.57
C PHE A 28 12.53 -13.67 -19.38
N ILE A 29 11.43 -14.38 -19.15
CA ILE A 29 11.06 -15.57 -19.94
C ILE A 29 10.81 -15.22 -21.41
N ILE A 30 10.11 -14.11 -21.68
CA ILE A 30 9.88 -13.63 -23.05
C ILE A 30 11.19 -13.27 -23.73
N SER A 31 12.03 -12.48 -23.08
CA SER A 31 13.33 -12.06 -23.60
C SER A 31 14.22 -13.27 -23.92
N LEU A 32 14.27 -14.25 -23.01
CA LEU A 32 14.99 -15.50 -23.22
C LEU A 32 14.43 -16.29 -24.43
N THR A 33 13.10 -16.35 -24.58
CA THR A 33 12.45 -17.01 -25.71
C THR A 33 12.82 -16.34 -27.03
N ILE A 34 12.88 -15.00 -27.07
CA ILE A 34 13.28 -14.24 -28.26
C ILE A 34 14.74 -14.54 -28.61
N VAL A 35 15.65 -14.54 -27.63
CA VAL A 35 17.07 -14.86 -27.85
C VAL A 35 17.23 -16.29 -28.38
N LEU A 36 16.51 -17.25 -27.80
CA LEU A 36 16.55 -18.64 -28.26
C LEU A 36 15.99 -18.77 -29.68
N GLY A 37 14.87 -18.10 -29.97
CA GLY A 37 14.30 -18.05 -31.31
C GLY A 37 15.26 -17.45 -32.33
N PHE A 38 15.94 -16.36 -31.98
CA PHE A 38 16.96 -15.74 -32.82
C PHE A 38 18.18 -16.66 -33.01
N SER A 39 18.61 -17.38 -31.98
CA SER A 39 19.70 -18.35 -32.07
C SER A 39 19.38 -19.47 -33.06
N ILE A 40 18.19 -20.08 -32.97
CA ILE A 40 17.74 -21.11 -33.91
C ILE A 40 17.63 -20.52 -35.32
N LEU A 41 17.02 -19.34 -35.46
CA LEU A 41 16.90 -18.64 -36.73
C LEU A 41 18.28 -18.41 -37.37
N TRP A 42 19.26 -17.95 -36.59
CA TRP A 42 20.62 -17.71 -37.07
C TRP A 42 21.27 -18.98 -37.64
N VAL A 43 21.14 -20.12 -36.95
CA VAL A 43 21.68 -21.41 -37.43
C VAL A 43 21.05 -21.78 -38.77
N LEU A 44 19.74 -21.59 -38.94
CA LEU A 44 19.04 -21.84 -40.20
C LEU A 44 19.54 -20.92 -41.32
N LEU A 45 19.78 -19.63 -41.02
CA LEU A 45 20.30 -18.66 -41.99
C LEU A 45 21.71 -19.01 -42.45
N VAL A 46 22.59 -19.39 -41.52
CA VAL A 46 23.96 -19.80 -41.83
C VAL A 46 23.96 -21.05 -42.71
N ASN A 47 23.11 -22.03 -42.41
CA ASN A 47 22.96 -23.24 -43.23
C ASN A 47 22.41 -22.93 -44.63
N ALA A 48 21.54 -21.93 -44.75
CA ALA A 48 21.00 -21.47 -46.02
C ALA A 48 21.97 -20.59 -46.84
N GLY A 49 23.14 -20.25 -46.31
CA GLY A 49 24.13 -19.42 -47.01
C GLY A 49 23.78 -17.92 -47.08
N VAL A 50 22.75 -17.47 -46.34
CA VAL A 50 22.27 -16.08 -46.41
C VAL A 50 23.34 -15.06 -45.97
N PRO A 51 24.07 -15.26 -44.86
CA PRO A 51 25.10 -14.32 -44.43
C PRO A 51 26.22 -14.10 -45.46
N GLN A 52 26.65 -15.17 -46.14
CA GLN A 52 27.69 -15.13 -47.16
C GLN A 52 27.23 -14.32 -48.39
N GLY A 53 25.96 -14.48 -48.80
CA GLY A 53 25.39 -13.66 -49.86
C GLY A 53 25.31 -12.17 -49.50
N LEU A 54 24.99 -11.84 -48.24
CA LEU A 54 25.01 -10.46 -47.75
C LEU A 54 26.42 -9.86 -47.72
N GLU A 55 27.43 -10.65 -47.33
CA GLU A 55 28.84 -10.24 -47.39
C GLU A 55 29.26 -9.90 -48.83
N GLU A 56 28.91 -10.74 -49.80
CA GLU A 56 29.25 -10.51 -51.21
C GLU A 56 28.60 -9.23 -51.76
N ILE A 57 27.31 -9.01 -51.47
CA ILE A 57 26.59 -7.79 -51.88
C ILE A 57 27.21 -6.56 -51.21
N ALA A 58 27.53 -6.63 -49.91
CA ALA A 58 28.10 -5.51 -49.18
C ALA A 58 29.50 -5.13 -49.71
N ARG A 59 30.32 -6.11 -50.10
CA ARG A 59 31.62 -5.89 -50.75
C ARG A 59 31.48 -5.25 -52.12
N ARG A 60 30.50 -5.71 -52.93
CA ARG A 60 30.20 -5.11 -54.25
C ARG A 60 29.80 -3.64 -54.15
N LEU A 61 29.17 -3.25 -53.03
CA LEU A 61 28.77 -1.87 -52.75
C LEU A 61 29.83 -1.04 -52.00
N ALA A 62 31.03 -1.59 -51.76
CA ALA A 62 32.08 -0.99 -50.94
C ALA A 62 31.61 -0.57 -49.53
N LEU A 63 30.59 -1.25 -48.99
CA LEU A 63 30.04 -1.04 -47.64
C LEU A 63 30.78 -1.86 -46.58
N LEU A 64 31.54 -2.88 -47.00
CA LEU A 64 32.29 -3.78 -46.14
C LEU A 64 33.73 -3.90 -46.61
N ASP A 65 34.65 -3.88 -45.65
CA ASP A 65 36.08 -4.09 -45.90
C ASP A 65 36.37 -5.56 -46.26
N ASP A 66 37.47 -5.80 -46.98
CA ASP A 66 37.72 -7.11 -47.59
C ASP A 66 38.02 -8.22 -46.56
N ASN A 67 38.33 -7.84 -45.33
CA ASN A 67 38.59 -8.78 -44.23
C ASN A 67 37.39 -8.99 -43.31
N ALA A 68 36.26 -8.30 -43.55
CA ALA A 68 35.08 -8.41 -42.71
C ALA A 68 34.24 -9.65 -43.09
N SER A 69 33.87 -10.45 -42.08
CA SER A 69 32.95 -11.59 -42.23
C SER A 69 31.85 -11.55 -41.18
N LEU A 70 30.59 -11.55 -41.58
CA LEU A 70 29.45 -11.68 -40.68
C LEU A 70 29.45 -13.03 -39.97
N VAL A 71 29.83 -14.12 -40.65
CA VAL A 71 29.93 -15.45 -40.04
C VAL A 71 31.13 -15.56 -39.11
N GLY A 72 32.24 -14.86 -39.38
CA GLY A 72 33.39 -14.81 -38.49
C GLY A 72 33.16 -13.99 -37.21
N ASN A 73 32.30 -12.98 -37.27
CA ASN A 73 32.03 -12.04 -36.16
C ASN A 73 30.78 -12.42 -35.33
N VAL A 74 30.55 -13.72 -35.09
CA VAL A 74 29.39 -14.20 -34.31
C VAL A 74 29.36 -13.62 -32.90
N GLU A 75 30.52 -13.41 -32.28
CA GLU A 75 30.61 -12.88 -30.92
C GLU A 75 29.97 -11.49 -30.79
N VAL A 76 30.26 -10.59 -31.74
CA VAL A 76 29.70 -9.23 -31.77
C VAL A 76 28.18 -9.28 -32.01
N LEU A 77 27.74 -10.15 -32.93
CA LEU A 77 26.32 -10.31 -33.23
C LEU A 77 25.55 -10.86 -32.02
N PHE A 78 26.09 -11.89 -31.37
CA PHE A 78 25.48 -12.50 -30.20
C PHE A 78 25.42 -11.53 -29.00
N SER A 79 26.51 -10.79 -28.76
CA SER A 79 26.55 -9.74 -27.74
C SER A 79 25.52 -8.64 -28.01
N SER A 80 25.38 -8.21 -29.27
CA SER A 80 24.38 -7.23 -29.68
C SER A 80 22.95 -7.74 -29.45
N VAL A 81 22.65 -8.99 -29.82
CA VAL A 81 21.33 -9.62 -29.60
C VAL A 81 21.01 -9.70 -28.10
N LEU A 82 21.96 -10.11 -27.26
CA LEU A 82 21.79 -10.13 -25.81
C LEU A 82 21.59 -8.73 -25.23
N PHE A 83 22.31 -7.74 -25.73
CA PHE A 83 22.14 -6.35 -25.34
C PHE A 83 20.72 -5.86 -25.66
N PHE A 84 20.26 -6.05 -26.90
CA PHE A 84 18.88 -5.71 -27.30
C PHE A 84 17.83 -6.46 -26.48
N ALA A 85 18.05 -7.74 -26.20
CA ALA A 85 17.15 -8.54 -25.36
C ALA A 85 17.07 -8.02 -23.92
N THR A 86 18.20 -7.55 -23.37
CA THR A 86 18.27 -6.94 -22.04
C THR A 86 17.57 -5.58 -22.02
N VAL A 87 17.80 -4.75 -23.04
CA VAL A 87 17.10 -3.47 -23.18
C VAL A 87 15.60 -3.70 -23.30
N TYR A 88 15.16 -4.64 -24.15
CA TYR A 88 13.75 -5.00 -24.30
C TYR A 88 13.12 -5.45 -22.97
N LEU A 89 13.81 -6.34 -22.26
CA LEU A 89 13.41 -6.81 -20.92
C LEU A 89 13.17 -5.63 -19.96
N LEU A 90 14.14 -4.72 -19.86
CA LEU A 90 14.08 -3.57 -18.96
C LEU A 90 13.00 -2.58 -19.39
N THR A 91 12.88 -2.29 -20.69
CA THR A 91 11.85 -1.39 -21.23
C THR A 91 10.45 -1.91 -20.94
N GLN A 92 10.16 -3.19 -21.22
CA GLN A 92 8.84 -3.77 -20.96
C GLN A 92 8.52 -3.84 -19.47
N THR A 93 9.51 -4.18 -18.64
CA THR A 93 9.36 -4.18 -17.18
C THR A 93 9.07 -2.77 -16.65
N ALA A 94 9.78 -1.75 -17.16
CA ALA A 94 9.57 -0.35 -16.80
C ALA A 94 8.17 0.13 -17.20
N ILE A 95 7.73 -0.15 -18.43
CA ILE A 95 6.39 0.20 -18.91
C ILE A 95 5.31 -0.46 -18.04
N THR A 96 5.47 -1.74 -17.71
CA THR A 96 4.50 -2.48 -16.89
C THR A 96 4.43 -1.90 -15.47
N THR A 97 5.57 -1.58 -14.88
CA THR A 97 5.64 -1.00 -13.53
C THR A 97 5.06 0.42 -13.51
N LEU A 98 5.37 1.24 -14.52
CA LEU A 98 4.75 2.56 -14.71
C LEU A 98 3.23 2.45 -14.89
N GLY A 99 2.75 1.44 -15.60
CA GLY A 99 1.33 1.13 -15.72
C GLY A 99 0.65 0.91 -14.36
N ALA A 100 1.32 0.24 -13.43
CA ALA A 100 0.80 0.08 -12.06
C ALA A 100 0.79 1.40 -11.27
N PHE A 101 1.81 2.24 -11.42
CA PHE A 101 1.78 3.59 -10.85
C PHE A 101 0.62 4.42 -11.40
N PHE A 102 0.42 4.40 -12.72
CA PHE A 102 -0.71 5.10 -13.34
C PHE A 102 -2.06 4.53 -12.92
N TYR A 103 -2.17 3.20 -12.80
CA TYR A 103 -3.38 2.57 -12.27
C TYR A 103 -3.73 3.13 -10.89
N ASN A 104 -2.75 3.22 -9.99
CA ASN A 104 -2.98 3.75 -8.64
C ASN A 104 -3.43 5.22 -8.64
N LEU A 105 -2.93 6.02 -9.58
CA LEU A 105 -3.35 7.42 -9.72
C LEU A 105 -4.77 7.55 -10.28
N ILE A 106 -5.09 6.73 -11.30
CA ILE A 106 -6.41 6.74 -11.95
C ILE A 106 -7.47 6.13 -11.02
N SER A 107 -7.13 5.09 -10.26
CA SER A 107 -8.05 4.43 -9.33
C SER A 107 -8.43 5.33 -8.15
N ASP A 108 -7.52 6.20 -7.71
CA ASP A 108 -7.83 7.21 -6.70
C ASP A 108 -8.82 8.27 -7.23
N LEU A 109 -8.85 8.52 -8.55
CA LEU A 109 -9.79 9.44 -9.21
C LEU A 109 -11.15 8.79 -9.54
N VAL A 110 -11.16 7.57 -10.09
CA VAL A 110 -12.37 6.91 -10.63
C VAL A 110 -13.04 5.98 -9.60
N GLY A 111 -12.33 5.59 -8.55
CA GLY A 111 -12.83 4.68 -7.51
C GLY A 111 -12.37 3.22 -7.64
N GLY A 112 -11.58 2.89 -8.69
CA GLY A 112 -10.97 1.57 -8.90
C GLY A 112 -11.80 0.59 -9.74
N ILE A 113 -11.35 -0.66 -9.83
CA ILE A 113 -12.02 -1.72 -10.61
C ILE A 113 -12.81 -2.64 -9.66
N GLU A 114 -14.10 -2.84 -9.95
CA GLU A 114 -14.95 -3.82 -9.25
C GLU A 114 -14.71 -5.24 -9.80
N VAL A 115 -14.46 -6.20 -8.91
CA VAL A 115 -14.29 -7.61 -9.20
C VAL A 115 -15.32 -8.44 -8.44
N ILE A 116 -15.88 -9.44 -9.11
CA ILE A 116 -16.87 -10.37 -8.53
C ILE A 116 -16.14 -11.67 -8.22
N VAL A 117 -15.95 -11.96 -6.94
CA VAL A 117 -15.35 -13.20 -6.44
C VAL A 117 -16.46 -14.21 -6.13
N LEU A 118 -16.32 -15.42 -6.65
CA LEU A 118 -17.20 -16.54 -6.34
C LEU A 118 -16.51 -17.36 -5.24
N GLU A 119 -16.88 -17.12 -4.00
CA GLU A 119 -16.32 -17.86 -2.86
C GLU A 119 -17.16 -19.12 -2.63
N GLU A 120 -16.53 -20.29 -2.69
CA GLU A 120 -17.09 -21.52 -2.14
C GLU A 120 -16.84 -21.53 -0.64
N SER A 121 -17.82 -21.08 0.13
CA SER A 121 -17.71 -21.15 1.59
C SER A 121 -17.81 -22.62 2.01
N TYR A 122 -16.67 -23.24 2.30
CA TYR A 122 -16.62 -24.43 3.14
C TYR A 122 -17.06 -23.97 4.54
N THR A 123 -18.34 -24.12 4.86
CA THR A 123 -18.78 -24.06 6.26
C THR A 123 -18.04 -25.18 6.99
N ASP A 124 -16.96 -24.84 7.70
CA ASP A 124 -16.28 -25.78 8.58
C ASP A 124 -17.29 -26.20 9.66
N PRO A 125 -17.80 -27.46 9.65
CA PRO A 125 -18.80 -27.89 10.62
C PRO A 125 -18.24 -27.97 12.05
N ASN A 126 -16.92 -27.79 12.23
CA ASN A 126 -16.24 -27.84 13.52
C ASN A 126 -15.78 -26.45 14.03
N GLN A 127 -16.12 -25.36 13.33
CA GLN A 127 -16.08 -24.04 13.97
C GLN A 127 -17.21 -23.96 14.98
N LYS A 128 -16.89 -24.26 16.25
CA LYS A 128 -17.70 -23.82 17.39
C LYS A 128 -18.08 -22.35 17.12
N PRO A 129 -19.35 -21.96 17.26
CA PRO A 129 -19.70 -20.56 17.23
C PRO A 129 -18.72 -19.85 18.15
N ARG A 130 -17.98 -18.86 17.64
CA ARG A 130 -17.40 -17.85 18.54
C ARG A 130 -18.61 -17.28 19.24
N GLU A 131 -18.89 -17.85 20.41
CA GLU A 131 -19.86 -17.37 21.37
C GLU A 131 -19.50 -15.91 21.51
N LYS A 132 -20.33 -15.02 20.92
CA LYS A 132 -20.18 -13.59 21.10
C LYS A 132 -20.20 -13.42 22.60
N SER A 133 -19.01 -13.17 23.14
CA SER A 133 -18.71 -12.98 24.55
C SER A 133 -19.89 -12.32 25.27
N LYS A 134 -20.70 -13.16 25.94
CA LYS A 134 -21.59 -12.71 27.01
C LYS A 134 -20.78 -12.24 28.22
N GLU A 135 -19.50 -12.62 28.29
CA GLU A 135 -18.53 -12.17 29.29
C GLU A 135 -18.30 -10.65 29.22
N ASN A 136 -18.41 -10.02 28.04
CA ASN A 136 -18.31 -8.56 27.92
C ASN A 136 -19.54 -7.87 28.53
N THR A 137 -20.72 -8.49 28.46
CA THR A 137 -21.96 -7.96 29.03
C THR A 137 -21.99 -8.15 30.54
N GLU A 138 -21.50 -9.29 31.05
CA GLU A 138 -21.38 -9.55 32.49
C GLU A 138 -20.28 -8.70 33.14
N THR A 139 -19.14 -8.50 32.48
CA THR A 139 -18.08 -7.59 32.93
C THR A 139 -18.55 -6.14 32.92
N ALA A 140 -19.29 -5.73 31.87
CA ALA A 140 -19.91 -4.41 31.81
C ALA A 140 -20.98 -4.23 32.91
N MET A 141 -21.81 -5.25 33.18
CA MET A 141 -22.80 -5.22 34.26
C MET A 141 -22.16 -5.24 35.66
N MET A 142 -21.05 -5.96 35.87
CA MET A 142 -20.29 -5.92 37.14
C MET A 142 -19.62 -4.57 37.36
N SER A 143 -19.10 -3.95 36.30
CA SER A 143 -18.54 -2.59 36.35
C SER A 143 -19.62 -1.56 36.67
N PHE A 144 -20.78 -1.64 36.00
CA PHE A 144 -21.90 -0.73 36.24
C PHE A 144 -22.53 -0.91 37.62
N SER A 145 -22.73 -2.16 38.08
CA SER A 145 -23.35 -2.43 39.37
C SER A 145 -22.46 -2.03 40.55
N LYS A 146 -21.14 -2.25 40.47
CA LYS A 146 -20.19 -1.75 41.48
C LYS A 146 -20.18 -0.23 41.54
N THR A 147 -20.27 0.44 40.38
CA THR A 147 -20.25 1.91 40.31
C THR A 147 -21.54 2.50 40.89
N ILE A 148 -22.72 1.96 40.52
CA ILE A 148 -24.01 2.40 41.06
C ILE A 148 -24.15 2.11 42.57
N GLY A 149 -23.68 0.95 43.02
CA GLY A 149 -23.65 0.60 44.45
C GLY A 149 -22.79 1.56 45.27
N LYS A 150 -21.69 2.06 44.71
CA LYS A 150 -20.83 3.06 45.35
C LYS A 150 -21.53 4.40 45.52
N PHE A 151 -22.25 4.87 44.49
CA PHE A 151 -23.04 6.11 44.58
C PHE A 151 -24.22 5.99 45.56
N ARG A 152 -24.83 4.80 45.68
CA ARG A 152 -25.90 4.57 46.68
C ARG A 152 -25.35 4.55 48.10
N LYS A 153 -24.15 4.00 48.31
CA LYS A 153 -23.49 3.92 49.63
C LYS A 153 -22.89 5.27 50.07
N GLU A 154 -22.56 6.15 49.13
CA GLU A 154 -22.04 7.50 49.44
C GLU A 154 -23.15 8.51 49.77
N LYS A 155 -24.40 8.22 49.38
CA LYS A 155 -25.55 9.09 49.71
C LYS A 155 -26.08 8.87 51.13
N ASP A 156 -25.85 7.70 51.73
CA ASP A 156 -26.30 7.35 53.08
C ASP A 156 -25.42 7.98 54.20
N THR A 157 -24.17 8.31 53.89
CA THR A 157 -23.20 8.83 54.88
C THR A 157 -23.14 10.37 54.94
N LYS A 158 -23.94 11.10 54.16
CA LYS A 158 -23.85 12.57 54.04
C LYS A 158 -24.92 13.39 54.78
N ASP A 159 -25.77 12.77 55.62
CA ASP A 159 -26.77 13.49 56.42
C ASP A 159 -26.36 13.76 57.88
N THR A 160 -25.07 14.02 58.14
CA THR A 160 -24.67 14.72 59.38
C THR A 160 -23.43 15.57 59.13
N PHE A 161 -23.64 16.77 58.61
CA PHE A 161 -22.60 17.79 58.46
C PHE A 161 -22.50 18.62 59.75
N ILE A 162 -21.55 18.27 60.62
CA ILE A 162 -21.02 19.21 61.62
C ILE A 162 -19.77 19.82 61.00
N PRO A 163 -19.74 21.12 60.67
CA PRO A 163 -18.54 21.74 60.13
C PRO A 163 -17.42 21.68 61.19
N PRO A 164 -16.20 21.23 60.85
CA PRO A 164 -15.06 21.36 61.75
C PRO A 164 -14.73 22.85 61.93
N GLU A 165 -14.64 23.33 63.18
CA GLU A 165 -14.02 24.62 63.48
C GLU A 165 -12.55 24.58 63.02
N MET A 166 -12.26 25.22 61.89
CA MET A 166 -10.90 25.42 61.43
C MET A 166 -10.29 26.61 62.20
N PRO A 167 -9.06 26.52 62.70
CA PRO A 167 -8.33 27.68 63.18
C PRO A 167 -8.27 28.74 62.08
N ARG A 168 -8.67 29.97 62.41
CA ARG A 168 -8.66 31.09 61.46
C ARG A 168 -7.20 31.29 60.98
N PRO A 169 -6.93 31.25 59.67
CA PRO A 169 -5.60 31.60 59.16
C PRO A 169 -5.33 33.07 59.49
N ASP A 170 -4.23 33.36 60.18
CA ASP A 170 -3.76 34.73 60.38
C ASP A 170 -3.21 35.26 59.05
N VAL A 171 -4.03 36.03 58.34
CA VAL A 171 -3.65 36.68 57.08
C VAL A 171 -2.85 37.94 57.42
N PRO A 172 -1.59 38.08 56.94
CA PRO A 172 -0.85 39.33 57.04
C PRO A 172 -1.64 40.48 56.38
N ARG A 173 -1.77 41.62 57.06
CA ARG A 173 -2.58 42.78 56.59
C ARG A 173 -2.01 43.49 55.36
N ASP A 174 -0.86 43.06 54.90
CA ASP A 174 -0.03 43.73 53.91
C ASP A 174 -0.37 43.31 52.47
N ILE A 175 -1.36 42.44 52.28
CA ILE A 175 -1.94 42.11 50.96
C ILE A 175 -3.44 42.40 51.00
N GLU A 176 -3.80 43.68 50.96
CA GLU A 176 -5.14 44.10 50.57
C GLU A 176 -5.30 43.78 49.07
N GLU A 177 -5.84 42.60 48.76
CA GLU A 177 -6.26 42.31 47.39
C GLU A 177 -7.42 43.25 47.03
N GLU A 178 -7.18 44.11 46.04
CA GLU A 178 -8.18 45.00 45.45
C GLU A 178 -9.37 44.15 45.00
N THR A 179 -10.47 44.20 45.75
CA THR A 179 -11.63 43.36 45.44
C THR A 179 -12.15 43.80 44.07
N LEU A 180 -12.47 42.84 43.21
CA LEU A 180 -12.97 43.10 41.84
C LEU A 180 -14.12 44.12 41.79
N THR A 181 -14.85 44.26 42.90
CA THR A 181 -15.86 45.30 43.15
C THR A 181 -15.35 46.74 42.98
N ASP A 182 -14.11 47.05 43.38
CA ASP A 182 -13.52 48.39 43.29
C ASP A 182 -13.00 48.70 41.88
N THR A 183 -12.48 47.70 41.16
CA THR A 183 -12.10 47.84 39.74
C THR A 183 -13.31 48.16 38.86
N PHE A 184 -14.46 47.52 39.09
CA PHE A 184 -15.69 47.79 38.32
C PHE A 184 -16.27 49.19 38.57
N LYS A 185 -15.99 49.80 39.73
CA LYS A 185 -16.50 51.13 40.09
C LYS A 185 -15.72 52.26 39.41
N ASN A 186 -14.46 52.02 39.05
CA ASN A 186 -13.56 53.02 38.43
C ASN A 186 -13.51 52.97 36.90
N PHE A 187 -14.41 52.24 36.23
CA PHE A 187 -14.54 52.36 34.77
C PHE A 187 -15.17 53.71 34.41
N PRO A 188 -14.49 54.57 33.63
CA PRO A 188 -15.07 55.79 33.11
C PRO A 188 -16.27 55.45 32.21
N LYS A 189 -17.43 56.03 32.49
CA LYS A 189 -18.53 56.08 31.53
C LYS A 189 -18.18 57.12 30.49
N ASP A 190 -17.93 56.68 29.27
CA ASP A 190 -17.77 57.54 28.09
C ASP A 190 -19.16 58.07 27.71
N ASP A 191 -19.45 59.31 28.09
CA ASP A 191 -20.54 60.11 27.56
C ASP A 191 -19.94 61.08 26.53
N THR A 192 -20.60 61.21 25.37
CA THR A 192 -20.41 62.19 24.27
C THR A 192 -19.53 63.41 24.50
#